data_AF-A0A354Z2C1-F1
#
_entry.id   AF-A0A354Z2C1-F1
#
_cell.length_a   1.000
_cell.length_b   1.000
_cell.length_c   1.000
_cell.angle_alpha   90.00
_cell.angle_beta   90.00
_cell.angle_gamma   90.00
#
_symmetry.space_group_name_H-M   'P 1'
#
loop_
_entity.id
_entity.type
_entity.pdbx_description
1 polymer ?
#
loop_
_entity_poly.entity_id
_entity_poly.type
_entity_poly.pdbx_seq_one_letter_code
_entity_poly.pdbx_strand_id
1 'polypeptide(L)'
;MTITLSPSEQAWIADALARGHFSTEDAAVRALLARGMAAFDDEALAAQEQDPAEIARLRALLAAADAEIDQGLGIPLEEHNARMRAILNRLQP
;
A
#
# COMPACT_ATOMS: atom_id res chain seq x y z
N MET A 1 19.71 -13.49 4.74
CA MET A 1 19.68 -12.21 5.48
C MET A 1 18.65 -12.38 6.57
N THR A 2 19.03 -12.26 7.83
CA THR A 2 18.13 -12.46 8.97
C THR A 2 17.76 -11.09 9.51
N ILE A 3 16.49 -10.74 9.49
CA ILE A 3 16.00 -9.44 9.97
C ILE A 3 15.34 -9.68 11.32
N THR A 4 15.76 -8.94 12.34
CA THR A 4 15.18 -9.04 13.68
C THR A 4 14.08 -7.99 13.81
N LEU A 5 12.83 -8.46 13.93
CA LEU A 5 11.68 -7.60 14.16
C LEU A 5 11.49 -7.33 15.65
N SER A 6 11.08 -6.11 16.00
CA SER A 6 10.63 -5.76 17.33
C SER A 6 9.34 -6.50 17.72
N PRO A 7 9.02 -6.61 19.02
CA PRO A 7 7.79 -7.27 19.46
C PRO A 7 6.51 -6.65 18.89
N SER A 8 6.48 -5.34 18.71
CA SER A 8 5.36 -4.61 18.11
C SER A 8 5.18 -4.93 16.62
N GLU A 9 6.27 -5.06 15.88
CA GLU A 9 6.26 -5.42 14.46
C GLU A 9 5.78 -6.87 14.27
N GLN A 10 6.23 -7.78 15.13
CA GLN A 10 5.76 -9.17 15.14
C GLN A 10 4.27 -9.26 15.46
N ALA A 11 3.78 -8.48 16.43
CA ALA A 11 2.36 -8.44 16.77
C ALA A 11 1.51 -7.91 15.61
N TRP A 12 1.98 -6.89 14.90
CA TRP A 12 1.30 -6.37 13.72
C TRP A 12 1.22 -7.40 12.58
N ILE A 13 2.33 -8.11 12.30
CA ILE A 13 2.36 -9.17 11.28
C ILE A 13 1.39 -10.29 11.64
N ALA A 14 1.38 -10.72 12.90
CA ALA A 14 0.49 -11.77 13.37
C ALA A 14 -1.00 -11.39 13.22
N ASP A 15 -1.36 -10.15 13.57
CA ASP A 15 -2.72 -9.63 13.37
C ASP A 15 -3.10 -9.54 11.88
N ALA A 16 -2.19 -9.05 11.04
CA ALA A 16 -2.42 -8.93 9.60
C ALA A 16 -2.60 -10.30 8.91
N LEU A 17 -1.86 -11.31 9.33
CA LEU A 17 -2.04 -12.69 8.87
C LEU A 17 -3.36 -13.30 9.38
N ALA A 18 -3.70 -13.08 10.65
CA ALA A 18 -4.94 -13.58 11.25
C ALA A 18 -6.19 -13.00 10.56
N ARG A 19 -6.12 -11.76 10.09
CA ARG A 19 -7.18 -11.10 9.31
C ARG A 19 -7.21 -11.51 7.83
N GLY A 20 -6.21 -12.28 7.36
CA GLY A 20 -6.11 -12.70 5.97
C GLY A 20 -5.67 -11.60 5.01
N HIS A 21 -5.09 -10.51 5.50
CA HIS A 21 -4.59 -9.42 4.64
C HIS A 21 -3.37 -9.88 3.81
N PHE A 22 -2.62 -10.86 4.31
CA PHE A 22 -1.48 -11.45 3.62
C PHE A 22 -1.54 -12.97 3.67
N SER A 23 -1.10 -13.61 2.58
CA SER A 23 -1.09 -15.07 2.46
C SER A 23 0.16 -15.71 3.10
N THR A 24 1.21 -14.92 3.30
CA THR A 24 2.49 -15.37 3.85
C THR A 24 3.10 -14.32 4.76
N GLU A 25 3.88 -14.78 5.75
CA GLU A 25 4.64 -13.90 6.63
C GLU A 25 5.62 -13.00 5.85
N ASP A 26 6.30 -13.53 4.82
CA ASP A 26 7.21 -12.74 3.97
C ASP A 26 6.49 -11.57 3.27
N ALA A 27 5.24 -11.75 2.83
CA ALA A 27 4.45 -10.67 2.24
C ALA A 27 4.11 -9.59 3.27
N ALA A 28 3.76 -9.99 4.50
CA ALA A 28 3.52 -9.06 5.59
C ALA A 28 4.80 -8.31 6.01
N VAL A 29 5.95 -8.99 6.07
CA VAL A 29 7.26 -8.37 6.36
C VAL A 29 7.63 -7.34 5.30
N ARG A 30 7.44 -7.65 4.01
CA ARG A 30 7.70 -6.69 2.93
C ARG A 30 6.79 -5.47 3.02
N ALA A 31 5.51 -5.66 3.35
CA ALA A 31 4.57 -4.56 3.56
C ALA A 31 4.97 -3.68 4.76
N LEU A 32 5.40 -4.31 5.86
CA LEU A 32 5.93 -3.60 7.04
C LEU A 32 7.18 -2.79 6.69
N LEU A 33 8.12 -3.37 5.95
CA LEU A 33 9.32 -2.67 5.50
C LEU A 33 8.99 -1.52 4.55
N ALA A 34 8.05 -1.72 3.61
CA ALA A 34 7.58 -0.65 2.72
C ALA A 34 6.92 0.49 3.50
N ARG A 35 6.14 0.17 4.53
CA ARG A 35 5.54 1.16 5.44
C ARG A 35 6.61 1.91 6.25
N GLY A 36 7.61 1.19 6.76
CA GLY A 36 8.76 1.77 7.45
C GLY A 36 9.58 2.68 6.55
N MET A 37 9.80 2.29 5.29
CA MET A 37 10.44 3.12 4.27
C MET A 37 9.61 4.35 3.91
N ALA A 38 8.29 4.23 3.77
CA ALA A 38 7.41 5.39 3.56
C ALA A 38 7.42 6.36 4.74
N ALA A 39 7.61 5.86 5.97
CA ALA A 39 7.84 6.70 7.14
C ALA A 39 9.26 7.28 7.19
N PHE A 40 10.26 6.60 6.60
CA PHE A 40 11.62 7.13 6.44
C PHE A 40 11.70 8.19 5.33
N ASP A 41 10.87 8.09 4.29
CA ASP A 41 10.67 9.15 3.29
C ASP A 41 10.12 10.45 3.93
N ASP A 42 9.51 10.38 5.12
CA ASP A 42 9.16 11.60 5.89
C ASP A 42 10.38 12.31 6.50
N GLU A 43 11.50 11.62 6.75
CA GLU A 43 12.77 12.26 7.07
C GLU A 43 13.38 12.95 5.84
N ALA A 44 13.18 12.39 4.63
CA ALA A 44 13.52 13.06 3.37
C ALA A 44 12.62 14.29 3.10
N LEU A 45 11.35 14.24 3.51
CA LEU A 45 10.46 15.41 3.56
C LEU A 45 10.99 16.50 4.50
N ALA A 46 11.53 16.11 5.66
CA ALA A 46 12.18 17.05 6.58
C ALA A 46 13.49 17.64 6.01
N ALA A 47 14.16 16.93 5.11
CA ALA A 47 15.34 17.40 4.36
C ALA A 47 15.00 18.33 3.16
N GLN A 48 13.72 18.69 2.96
CA GLN A 48 13.21 19.54 1.86
C GLN A 48 13.41 18.99 0.43
N GLU A 49 13.66 17.68 0.27
CA GLU A 49 13.79 17.09 -1.07
C GLU A 49 12.44 16.80 -1.74
N GLN A 50 11.33 16.91 -1.00
CA GLN A 50 9.97 16.74 -1.52
C GLN A 50 9.02 17.85 -1.06
N ASP A 51 8.04 18.19 -1.91
CA ASP A 51 7.03 19.20 -1.61
C ASP A 51 6.04 18.67 -0.55
N PRO A 52 5.95 19.31 0.63
CA PRO A 52 5.01 18.92 1.68
C PRO A 52 3.55 18.86 1.22
N ALA A 53 3.16 19.69 0.24
CA ALA A 53 1.82 19.68 -0.32
C ALA A 53 1.54 18.40 -1.13
N GLU A 54 2.52 17.90 -1.88
CA GLU A 54 2.37 16.66 -2.65
C GLU A 54 2.33 15.44 -1.71
N ILE A 55 3.12 15.43 -0.64
CA ILE A 55 3.03 14.35 0.35
C ILE A 55 1.67 14.35 1.05
N ALA A 56 1.15 15.52 1.45
CA ALA A 56 -0.18 15.62 2.02
C ALA A 56 -1.27 15.12 1.06
N ARG A 57 -1.14 15.44 -0.24
CA ARG A 57 -2.04 14.96 -1.29
C ARG A 57 -1.98 13.44 -1.45
N LEU A 58 -0.79 12.86 -1.54
CA LEU A 58 -0.59 11.42 -1.68
C LEU A 58 -1.12 10.65 -0.48
N ARG A 59 -0.92 11.15 0.74
CA ARG A 59 -1.49 10.57 1.97
C ARG A 59 -3.01 10.57 1.96
N ALA A 60 -3.63 11.67 1.52
CA ALA A 60 -5.09 11.76 1.42
C ALA A 60 -5.63 10.74 0.39
N LEU A 61 -4.94 10.55 -0.74
CA LEU A 61 -5.30 9.56 -1.74
C LEU A 61 -5.17 8.13 -1.21
N LEU A 62 -4.10 7.82 -0.47
CA LEU A 62 -3.92 6.51 0.16
C LEU A 62 -5.01 6.23 1.20
N ALA A 63 -5.32 7.20 2.07
CA ALA A 63 -6.37 7.05 3.07
C ALA A 63 -7.76 6.84 2.44
N ALA A 64 -8.04 7.51 1.32
CA ALA A 64 -9.27 7.28 0.56
C ALA A 64 -9.32 5.89 -0.05
N ALA A 65 -8.20 5.41 -0.63
CA ALA A 65 -8.12 4.06 -1.18
C ALA A 65 -8.29 2.98 -0.11
N ASP A 66 -7.68 3.14 1.07
CA ASP A 66 -7.87 2.23 2.21
C ASP A 66 -9.34 2.17 2.64
N ALA A 67 -10.00 3.34 2.72
CA ALA A 67 -11.42 3.40 3.06
C ALA A 67 -12.33 2.73 2.02
N GLU A 68 -11.98 2.77 0.74
CA GLU A 68 -12.68 2.05 -0.33
C GLU A 68 -12.48 0.53 -0.22
N ILE A 69 -11.27 0.08 0.13
CA ILE A 69 -10.97 -1.33 0.36
C ILE A 69 -11.75 -1.86 1.57
N ASP A 70 -11.79 -1.11 2.68
CA ASP A 70 -12.55 -1.47 3.87
C ASP A 70 -14.06 -1.58 3.61
N GLN A 71 -14.57 -0.82 2.64
CA GLN A 71 -15.96 -0.89 2.17
C GLN A 71 -16.19 -2.01 1.15
N GLY A 72 -15.16 -2.75 0.75
CA GLY A 72 -15.24 -3.82 -0.25
C GLY A 72 -15.42 -3.31 -1.67
N LEU A 73 -15.05 -2.06 -1.95
CA LEU A 73 -15.17 -1.42 -3.28
C LEU A 73 -14.00 -1.75 -4.21
N GLY A 74 -12.97 -2.45 -3.72
CA GLY A 74 -11.88 -2.96 -4.53
C GLY A 74 -12.37 -3.99 -5.56
N ILE A 75 -11.80 -3.95 -6.78
CA ILE A 75 -12.07 -4.94 -7.83
C ILE A 75 -10.86 -5.87 -8.03
N PRO A 76 -11.06 -7.14 -8.43
CA PRO A 76 -9.97 -8.03 -8.81
C PRO A 76 -9.15 -7.47 -9.97
N LEU A 77 -7.85 -7.74 -9.98
CA LEU A 77 -6.92 -7.28 -11.01
C LEU A 77 -7.34 -7.73 -12.43
N GLU A 78 -7.86 -8.95 -12.56
CA GLU A 78 -8.36 -9.46 -13.84
C GLU A 78 -9.52 -8.61 -14.38
N GLU A 79 -10.44 -8.21 -13.51
CA GLU A 79 -11.57 -7.36 -13.86
C GLU A 79 -11.11 -5.93 -14.20
N HIS A 80 -10.17 -5.37 -13.43
CA HIS A 80 -9.54 -4.11 -13.75
C HIS A 80 -8.93 -4.12 -15.16
N ASN A 81 -8.12 -5.14 -15.47
CA ASN A 81 -7.46 -5.28 -16.78
C ASN A 81 -8.47 -5.45 -17.92
N ALA A 82 -9.56 -6.19 -17.70
CA ALA A 82 -10.64 -6.32 -18.68
C ALA A 82 -11.32 -4.97 -18.96
N ARG A 83 -11.63 -4.20 -17.91
CA ARG A 83 -12.23 -2.85 -18.03
C ARG A 83 -11.29 -1.90 -18.77
N MET A 84 -10.00 -1.88 -18.41
CA MET A 84 -9.00 -1.04 -19.08
C MET A 84 -8.82 -1.41 -20.56
N ARG A 85 -8.76 -2.70 -20.89
CA ARG A 85 -8.69 -3.16 -22.28
C ARG A 85 -9.93 -2.74 -23.08
N ALA A 86 -11.12 -2.82 -22.49
CA ALA A 86 -12.34 -2.36 -23.15
C ALA A 86 -12.35 -0.85 -23.41
N ILE A 87 -11.80 -0.04 -22.49
CA ILE A 87 -11.63 1.41 -22.68
C ILE A 87 -10.63 1.70 -23.78
N LEU A 88 -9.45 1.07 -23.75
CA LEU A 88 -8.41 1.26 -24.76
C LEU A 88 -8.90 0.89 -26.16
N ASN A 89 -9.62 -0.23 -26.28
CA ASN A 89 -10.22 -0.66 -27.56
C ASN A 89 -11.29 0.32 -28.09
N ARG A 90 -11.96 1.09 -27.22
CA ARG A 90 -12.91 2.14 -27.64
C ARG A 90 -12.22 3.43 -28.10
N LEU A 91 -10.97 3.63 -27.69
CA LEU A 91 -10.17 4.81 -28.04
C LEU A 91 -9.29 4.57 -29.28
N GLN A 92 -9.18 3.32 -29.73
CA GLN A 92 -8.55 2.98 -30.99
C GLN A 92 -9.60 3.07 -32.12
N PRO A 93 -9.30 3.77 -33.24
CA PRO A 93 -10.22 3.95 -34.35
C PRO A 93 -10.49 2.65 -35.13
#